data_AF-A0AAN6F4H3-F1
#
_entry.id   AF-A0AAN6F4H3-F1
#
_cell.length_a   1.000
_cell.length_b   1.000
_cell.length_c   1.000
_cell.angle_alpha   90.00
_cell.angle_beta   90.00
_cell.angle_gamma   90.00
#
_symmetry.space_group_name_H-M   'P 1'
#
loop_
_entity.id
_entity.type
_entity.pdbx_description
1 polymer ?
#
loop_
_entity_poly.entity_id
_entity_poly.type
_entity_poly.pdbx_seq_one_letter_code
_entity_poly.pdbx_strand_id
1 'polypeptide(L)'
;MAVEAGSEQKFPREGYQPEWLALEDASGGRYVMTGDFSVDIPTYDAVFAALSKQWPALPEELTVWDEKTDDEHGNLDVRIYQPAVAATDRPQPLPLMIYFHGGGYIAGTLDTEDAHCRYLAAKVPCLVISVNYPKAPATKMDGIIEAGAKAVPWCRNRAKELGHDPSKTLLCGGSAGAMLASHLAYRFIYDQNDRDSITGLVLLFPVLLHWDYDGKYKYMYSSWQDNGNSGVPVFGLELAKFIWSHYDIDFNDPHHFVLLEDDLSKFPPCYIVTAEKDCARDDGILLDHRFKESGVKSKLDHYPGLPHYFHVFPNLQLAHDMMAKTVEGVRFVLESQSDGGESGR
;
A
#
# COMPACT_ATOMS: atom_id res chain seq x y z
N MET A 1 -2.33 -16.45 -14.28
CA MET A 1 -1.33 -15.39 -14.07
C MET A 1 0.08 -15.82 -14.43
N ALA A 2 0.49 -17.07 -14.19
CA ALA A 2 1.76 -17.57 -14.72
C ALA A 2 1.62 -17.78 -16.25
N VAL A 3 2.40 -17.05 -17.04
CA VAL A 3 2.54 -17.32 -18.47
C VAL A 3 3.60 -18.40 -18.63
N GLU A 4 3.29 -19.50 -19.33
CA GLU A 4 4.20 -20.63 -19.52
C GLU A 4 5.54 -20.15 -20.11
N ALA A 5 6.64 -20.70 -19.59
CA ALA A 5 7.98 -20.58 -20.19
C ALA A 5 8.12 -21.32 -21.55
N GLY A 6 7.01 -21.61 -22.23
CA GLY A 6 6.88 -22.57 -23.33
C GLY A 6 6.73 -21.97 -24.74
N SER A 7 6.57 -20.66 -24.91
CA SER A 7 6.57 -20.03 -26.24
C SER A 7 7.45 -18.78 -26.27
N GLU A 8 8.72 -18.95 -26.66
CA GLU A 8 9.69 -17.94 -27.13
C GLU A 8 10.01 -16.71 -26.27
N GLN A 9 9.29 -16.41 -25.17
CA GLN A 9 9.59 -15.29 -24.28
C GLN A 9 10.42 -15.74 -23.07
N LYS A 10 11.75 -15.62 -23.19
CA LYS A 10 12.65 -15.80 -22.04
C LYS A 10 12.67 -14.52 -21.20
N PHE A 11 12.01 -14.55 -20.05
CA PHE A 11 12.10 -13.47 -19.08
C PHE A 11 13.52 -13.36 -18.48
N PRO A 12 14.03 -12.15 -18.18
CA PRO A 12 15.32 -11.98 -17.51
C PRO A 12 15.29 -12.60 -16.11
N ARG A 13 16.32 -13.36 -15.78
CA ARG A 13 16.52 -13.99 -14.45
C ARG A 13 17.71 -13.41 -13.67
N GLU A 14 18.56 -12.63 -14.34
CA GLU A 14 19.75 -12.06 -13.73
C GLU A 14 19.38 -11.06 -12.61
N GLY A 15 20.07 -11.17 -11.47
CA GLY A 15 19.87 -10.30 -10.33
C GLY A 15 18.59 -10.55 -9.51
N TYR A 16 17.77 -11.54 -9.84
CA TYR A 16 16.65 -11.96 -8.98
C TYR A 16 17.13 -12.83 -7.81
N GLN A 17 16.42 -12.73 -6.68
CA GLN A 17 16.65 -13.62 -5.54
C GLN A 17 16.40 -15.08 -5.92
N PRO A 18 17.23 -16.04 -5.47
CA PRO A 18 17.05 -17.46 -5.76
C PRO A 18 15.66 -17.99 -5.33
N GLU A 19 15.13 -17.54 -4.20
CA GLU A 19 13.79 -17.95 -3.75
C GLU A 19 12.66 -17.43 -4.65
N TRP A 20 12.82 -16.25 -5.25
CA TRP A 20 11.88 -15.72 -6.24
C TRP A 20 11.88 -16.57 -7.50
N LEU A 21 13.07 -16.89 -8.01
CA LEU A 21 13.23 -17.74 -9.19
C LEU A 21 12.65 -19.15 -8.96
N ALA A 22 12.85 -19.72 -7.76
CA ALA A 22 12.26 -21.00 -7.40
C ALA A 22 10.73 -20.96 -7.35
N LEU A 23 10.14 -19.85 -6.88
CA LEU A 23 8.70 -19.62 -6.93
C LEU A 23 8.18 -19.58 -8.37
N GLU A 24 8.84 -18.83 -9.27
CA GLU A 24 8.45 -18.80 -10.69
C GLU A 24 8.48 -20.18 -11.32
N ASP A 25 9.54 -20.97 -11.05
CA ASP A 25 9.68 -22.32 -11.57
C ASP A 25 8.59 -23.26 -11.03
N ALA A 26 8.24 -23.14 -9.75
CA ALA A 26 7.19 -23.94 -9.11
C ALA A 26 5.77 -23.56 -9.58
N SER A 27 5.54 -22.28 -9.86
CA SER A 27 4.25 -21.75 -10.36
C SER A 27 4.06 -21.95 -11.86
N GLY A 28 5.05 -22.51 -12.57
CA GLY A 28 5.00 -22.76 -14.01
C GLY A 28 5.20 -21.51 -14.87
N GLY A 29 5.66 -20.39 -14.28
CA GLY A 29 5.90 -19.15 -15.00
C GLY A 29 5.83 -17.90 -14.13
N ARG A 30 6.07 -16.76 -14.79
CA ARG A 30 6.05 -15.44 -14.16
C ARG A 30 4.62 -14.90 -14.05
N TYR A 31 4.28 -14.37 -12.88
CA TYR A 31 3.00 -13.70 -12.64
C TYR A 31 2.95 -12.38 -13.41
N VAL A 32 2.11 -12.32 -14.44
CA VAL A 32 1.82 -11.10 -15.21
C VAL A 32 0.32 -11.00 -15.48
N MET A 33 -0.17 -9.77 -15.62
CA MET A 33 -1.53 -9.47 -16.06
C MET A 33 -1.55 -9.36 -17.59
N THR A 34 -2.63 -9.80 -18.22
CA THR A 34 -2.74 -9.94 -19.68
C THR A 34 -3.13 -8.64 -20.40
N GLY A 35 -3.59 -7.62 -19.67
CA GLY A 35 -4.19 -6.41 -20.23
C GLY A 35 -5.65 -6.61 -20.66
N ASP A 36 -6.36 -7.56 -20.06
CA ASP A 36 -7.78 -7.82 -20.32
C ASP A 36 -8.51 -7.89 -18.98
N PHE A 37 -9.28 -6.85 -18.64
CA PHE A 37 -10.01 -6.77 -17.38
C PHE A 37 -10.93 -7.97 -17.11
N SER A 38 -11.51 -8.58 -18.15
CA SER A 38 -12.41 -9.73 -17.98
C SER A 38 -11.70 -10.99 -17.48
N VAL A 39 -10.39 -11.07 -17.70
CA VAL A 39 -9.52 -12.15 -17.23
C VAL A 39 -8.76 -11.70 -15.98
N ASP A 40 -8.15 -10.52 -16.04
CA ASP A 40 -7.19 -10.03 -15.07
C ASP A 40 -7.80 -9.76 -13.70
N ILE A 41 -8.96 -9.09 -13.63
CA ILE A 41 -9.60 -8.74 -12.36
C ILE A 41 -10.03 -9.99 -11.57
N PRO A 42 -10.88 -10.89 -12.12
CA PRO A 42 -11.29 -12.07 -11.36
C PRO A 42 -10.13 -13.02 -11.06
N THR A 43 -9.10 -13.07 -11.93
CA THR A 43 -7.92 -13.89 -11.67
C THR A 43 -7.07 -13.29 -10.54
N TYR A 44 -6.83 -11.98 -10.53
CA TYR A 44 -6.12 -11.28 -9.46
C TYR A 44 -6.81 -11.55 -8.13
N ASP A 45 -8.11 -11.28 -8.04
CA ASP A 45 -8.89 -11.42 -6.81
C ASP A 45 -8.85 -12.85 -6.29
N ALA A 46 -9.07 -13.85 -7.16
CA ALA A 46 -9.05 -15.25 -6.76
C ALA A 46 -7.66 -15.73 -6.31
N VAL A 47 -6.60 -15.36 -7.04
CA VAL A 47 -5.23 -15.79 -6.74
C VAL A 47 -4.74 -15.16 -5.44
N PHE A 48 -4.84 -13.84 -5.28
CA PHE A 48 -4.32 -13.18 -4.08
C PHE A 48 -5.17 -13.49 -2.84
N ALA A 49 -6.48 -13.68 -2.95
CA ALA A 49 -7.28 -14.21 -1.85
C ALA A 49 -6.87 -15.65 -1.46
N ALA A 50 -6.49 -16.49 -2.43
CA ALA A 50 -6.00 -17.84 -2.16
C ALA A 50 -4.60 -17.83 -1.52
N LEU A 51 -3.70 -16.95 -1.96
CA LEU A 51 -2.38 -16.76 -1.36
C LEU A 51 -2.49 -16.21 0.07
N SER A 52 -3.37 -15.23 0.30
CA SER A 52 -3.68 -14.69 1.62
C SER A 52 -4.06 -15.80 2.61
N LYS A 53 -4.92 -16.75 2.21
CA LYS A 53 -5.31 -17.91 3.04
C LYS A 53 -4.18 -18.91 3.35
N GLN A 54 -3.08 -18.87 2.61
CA GLN A 54 -1.92 -19.75 2.82
C GLN A 54 -0.91 -19.17 3.82
N TRP A 55 -1.10 -17.93 4.27
CA TRP A 55 -0.28 -17.37 5.34
C TRP A 55 -0.43 -18.18 6.63
N PRO A 56 0.66 -18.34 7.42
CA PRO A 56 0.62 -19.06 8.68
C PRO A 56 -0.42 -18.49 9.64
N ALA A 57 -1.09 -19.39 10.37
CA ALA A 57 -1.98 -18.97 11.45
C ALA A 57 -1.20 -18.16 12.50
N LEU A 58 -1.84 -17.10 13.00
CA LEU A 58 -1.29 -16.27 14.06
C LEU A 58 -1.63 -16.87 15.43
N PRO A 59 -0.69 -16.87 16.40
CA PRO A 59 -0.99 -17.26 17.77
C PRO A 59 -1.88 -16.24 18.49
N GLU A 60 -1.89 -14.97 18.05
CA GLU A 60 -2.74 -13.92 18.62
C GLU A 60 -4.21 -14.09 18.22
N GLU A 61 -5.10 -13.92 19.19
CA GLU A 61 -6.54 -13.90 18.94
C GLU A 61 -6.97 -12.56 18.35
N LEU A 62 -7.77 -12.60 17.29
CA LEU A 62 -8.37 -11.43 16.63
C LEU A 62 -9.88 -11.61 16.52
N THR A 63 -10.64 -10.58 16.85
CA THR A 63 -12.04 -10.47 16.44
C THR A 63 -12.07 -9.79 15.06
N VAL A 64 -12.65 -10.47 14.07
CA VAL A 64 -12.71 -9.96 12.69
C VAL A 64 -14.14 -10.05 12.17
N TRP A 65 -14.65 -8.94 11.65
CA TRP A 65 -16.00 -8.86 11.10
C TRP A 65 -16.09 -7.82 9.99
N ASP A 66 -17.12 -7.96 9.15
CA ASP A 66 -17.39 -7.06 8.04
C ASP A 66 -18.52 -6.10 8.40
N GLU A 67 -18.39 -4.84 7.98
CA GLU A 67 -19.41 -3.81 8.08
C GLU A 67 -19.52 -3.06 6.75
N LYS A 68 -20.53 -2.19 6.65
CA LYS A 68 -20.62 -1.19 5.59
C LYS A 68 -20.53 0.20 6.20
N THR A 69 -19.84 1.11 5.54
CA THR A 69 -19.97 2.52 5.85
C THR A 69 -21.40 2.99 5.57
N ASP A 70 -21.83 4.09 6.19
CA ASP A 70 -23.15 4.65 5.91
C ASP A 70 -23.23 5.32 4.53
N ASP A 71 -24.44 5.80 4.18
CA ASP A 71 -24.73 6.48 2.90
C ASP A 71 -23.87 7.73 2.68
N GLU A 72 -23.61 8.52 3.72
CA GLU A 72 -22.83 9.76 3.63
C GLU A 72 -21.36 9.45 3.31
N HIS A 73 -20.88 8.30 3.78
CA HIS A 73 -19.52 7.81 3.57
C HIS A 73 -19.39 6.80 2.41
N GLY A 74 -20.44 6.59 1.61
CA GLY A 74 -20.38 5.92 0.31
C GLY A 74 -20.72 4.42 0.29
N ASN A 75 -21.32 3.87 1.35
CA ASN A 75 -21.72 2.45 1.42
C ASN A 75 -20.61 1.44 1.11
N LEU A 76 -19.37 1.76 1.47
CA LEU A 76 -18.20 0.94 1.19
C LEU A 76 -18.18 -0.27 2.13
N ASP A 77 -17.85 -1.44 1.58
CA ASP A 77 -17.57 -2.61 2.41
C ASP A 77 -16.25 -2.40 3.15
N VAL A 78 -16.23 -2.71 4.45
CA VAL A 78 -15.03 -2.66 5.27
C VAL A 78 -14.89 -3.95 6.07
N ARG A 79 -13.64 -4.34 6.36
CA ARG A 79 -13.34 -5.40 7.32
C ARG A 79 -12.56 -4.83 8.49
N ILE A 80 -13.05 -5.08 9.70
CA ILE A 80 -12.46 -4.59 10.93
C ILE A 80 -11.72 -5.75 11.60
N TYR A 81 -10.48 -5.51 11.99
CA TYR A 81 -9.62 -6.45 12.70
C TYR A 81 -9.25 -5.83 14.04
N GLN A 82 -9.78 -6.42 15.11
CA GLN A 82 -9.53 -5.97 16.46
C GLN A 82 -8.72 -7.04 17.20
N PRO A 83 -7.48 -6.74 17.63
CA PRO A 83 -6.71 -7.68 18.42
C PRO A 83 -7.35 -7.85 19.81
N ALA A 84 -7.32 -9.08 20.31
CA ALA A 84 -7.71 -9.36 21.68
C ALA A 84 -6.75 -8.60 22.61
N VAL A 85 -7.26 -7.55 23.26
CA VAL A 85 -6.50 -6.86 24.30
C VAL A 85 -6.42 -7.80 25.49
N ALA A 86 -5.21 -8.17 25.91
CA ALA A 86 -5.02 -8.99 27.11
C ALA A 86 -5.84 -8.38 28.26
N ALA A 87 -6.60 -9.22 28.98
CA ALA A 87 -7.41 -8.82 30.12
C ALA A 87 -6.52 -8.22 31.21
N THR A 88 -6.27 -6.92 31.08
CA THR A 88 -5.59 -6.07 32.03
C THR A 88 -6.64 -5.18 32.66
N ASP A 89 -6.40 -4.71 33.88
CA ASP A 89 -7.35 -3.90 34.63
C ASP A 89 -7.72 -2.57 33.93
N ARG A 90 -6.99 -2.19 32.87
CA ARG A 90 -7.29 -1.06 31.97
C ARG A 90 -6.86 -1.38 30.54
N PRO A 91 -7.76 -1.84 29.65
CA PRO A 91 -7.44 -1.95 28.23
C PRO A 91 -7.09 -0.56 27.69
N GLN A 92 -5.90 -0.43 27.10
CA GLN A 92 -5.46 0.82 26.49
C GLN A 92 -6.15 0.99 25.13
N PRO A 93 -6.66 2.19 24.80
CA PRO A 93 -7.14 2.49 23.46
C PRO A 93 -6.05 2.20 22.41
N LEU A 94 -6.41 1.48 21.35
CA LEU A 94 -5.50 1.14 20.28
C LEU A 94 -5.41 2.30 19.27
N PRO A 95 -4.25 2.52 18.62
CA PRO A 95 -4.17 3.36 17.44
C PRO A 95 -5.00 2.76 16.30
N LEU A 96 -5.42 3.60 15.35
CA LEU A 96 -6.17 3.21 14.17
C LEU A 96 -5.23 3.09 12.96
N MET A 97 -5.33 1.98 12.22
CA MET A 97 -4.76 1.82 10.90
C MET A 97 -5.88 1.62 9.89
N ILE A 98 -5.96 2.50 8.89
CA ILE A 98 -6.87 2.36 7.76
C ILE A 98 -6.07 1.74 6.61
N TYR A 99 -6.46 0.56 6.17
CA TYR A 99 -5.75 -0.21 5.16
C TYR A 99 -6.45 -0.10 3.80
N PHE A 100 -5.69 0.22 2.77
CA PHE A 100 -6.15 0.20 1.38
C PHE A 100 -5.37 -0.88 0.63
N HIS A 101 -6.10 -1.83 0.04
CA HIS A 101 -5.50 -2.93 -0.68
C HIS A 101 -4.85 -2.47 -2.00
N GLY A 102 -3.91 -3.23 -2.55
CA GLY A 102 -3.36 -3.01 -3.88
C GLY A 102 -4.24 -3.58 -5.00
N GLY A 103 -3.71 -3.64 -6.22
CA GLY A 103 -4.43 -4.14 -7.40
C GLY A 103 -4.70 -3.09 -8.47
N GLY A 104 -3.82 -2.08 -8.57
CA GLY A 104 -3.81 -1.14 -9.70
C GLY A 104 -5.08 -0.30 -9.85
N TYR A 105 -5.86 -0.12 -8.77
CA TYR A 105 -7.21 0.48 -8.79
C TYR A 105 -8.25 -0.22 -9.70
N ILE A 106 -7.92 -1.39 -10.25
CA ILE A 106 -8.79 -2.20 -11.11
C ILE A 106 -9.25 -3.49 -10.42
N ALA A 107 -8.48 -3.99 -9.46
CA ALA A 107 -8.69 -5.25 -8.76
C ALA A 107 -8.35 -5.13 -7.27
N GLY A 108 -8.54 -6.21 -6.53
CA GLY A 108 -8.32 -6.30 -5.09
C GLY A 108 -9.62 -6.23 -4.31
N THR A 109 -9.68 -6.97 -3.22
CA THR A 109 -10.82 -7.05 -2.29
C THR A 109 -10.34 -7.15 -0.86
N LEU A 110 -11.27 -7.13 0.11
CA LEU A 110 -10.98 -7.37 1.53
C LEU A 110 -10.24 -8.71 1.77
N ASP A 111 -10.39 -9.69 0.89
CA ASP A 111 -9.76 -11.01 1.03
C ASP A 111 -8.32 -11.05 0.51
N THR A 112 -7.95 -10.16 -0.42
CA THR A 112 -6.66 -10.23 -1.14
C THR A 112 -5.44 -9.98 -0.26
N GLU A 113 -5.60 -9.21 0.82
CA GLU A 113 -4.56 -8.89 1.81
C GLU A 113 -5.08 -9.08 3.25
N ASP A 114 -6.10 -9.94 3.43
CA ASP A 114 -6.68 -10.27 4.73
C ASP A 114 -5.61 -10.77 5.72
N ALA A 115 -4.68 -11.61 5.27
CA ALA A 115 -3.58 -12.09 6.09
C ALA A 115 -2.63 -10.98 6.56
N HIS A 116 -2.33 -9.98 5.72
CA HIS A 116 -1.48 -8.86 6.09
C HIS A 116 -2.18 -7.93 7.08
N CYS A 117 -3.48 -7.67 6.89
CA CYS A 117 -4.29 -6.92 7.85
C CYS A 117 -4.33 -7.61 9.22
N ARG A 118 -4.54 -8.93 9.25
CA ARG A 118 -4.46 -9.74 10.48
C ARG A 118 -3.09 -9.67 11.13
N TYR A 119 -2.02 -9.84 10.33
CA TYR A 119 -0.65 -9.81 10.82
C TYR A 119 -0.33 -8.46 11.46
N LEU A 120 -0.69 -7.35 10.80
CA LEU A 120 -0.47 -6.00 11.32
C LEU A 120 -1.29 -5.76 12.59
N ALA A 121 -2.59 -6.08 12.60
CA ALA A 121 -3.44 -5.92 13.79
C ALA A 121 -2.92 -6.72 15.01
N ALA A 122 -2.37 -7.92 14.77
CA ALA A 122 -1.82 -8.78 15.81
C ALA A 122 -0.47 -8.28 16.34
N LYS A 123 0.47 -7.94 15.44
CA LYS A 123 1.88 -7.67 15.78
C LYS A 123 2.15 -6.21 16.13
N VAL A 124 1.35 -5.30 15.59
CA VAL A 124 1.24 -3.91 16.03
C VAL A 124 -0.16 -3.80 16.62
N PRO A 125 -0.37 -3.96 17.94
CA PRO A 125 -1.70 -3.90 18.52
C PRO A 125 -2.39 -2.58 18.19
N CYS A 126 -3.14 -2.58 17.08
CA CYS A 126 -3.84 -1.48 16.45
C CYS A 126 -5.17 -2.01 15.94
N LEU A 127 -6.18 -1.14 15.91
CA LEU A 127 -7.42 -1.43 15.22
C LEU A 127 -7.16 -1.25 13.73
N VAL A 128 -7.26 -2.33 12.93
CA VAL A 128 -7.15 -2.22 11.47
C VAL A 128 -8.55 -2.17 10.88
N ILE A 129 -8.83 -1.19 10.03
CA ILE A 129 -10.04 -1.14 9.20
C ILE A 129 -9.60 -1.15 7.74
N SER A 130 -9.82 -2.28 7.05
CA SER A 130 -9.53 -2.43 5.62
C SER A 130 -10.72 -1.96 4.81
N VAL A 131 -10.49 -1.09 3.83
CA VAL A 131 -11.54 -0.42 3.04
C VAL A 131 -11.57 -0.99 1.62
N ASN A 132 -12.74 -1.51 1.22
CA ASN A 132 -12.98 -1.93 -0.16
C ASN A 132 -13.42 -0.73 -1.00
N TYR A 133 -12.45 0.05 -1.47
CA TYR A 133 -12.70 1.23 -2.30
C TYR A 133 -13.20 0.85 -3.71
N PRO A 134 -13.97 1.72 -4.41
CA PRO A 134 -14.48 1.44 -5.75
C PRO A 134 -13.34 1.39 -6.78
N LYS A 135 -13.55 0.72 -7.91
CA LYS A 135 -12.48 0.40 -8.87
C LYS A 135 -12.86 0.78 -10.30
N ALA A 136 -11.86 0.95 -11.17
CA ALA A 136 -12.10 1.08 -12.60
C ALA A 136 -12.65 -0.23 -13.19
N PRO A 137 -13.34 -0.17 -14.34
CA PRO A 137 -13.68 1.05 -15.10
C PRO A 137 -14.90 1.81 -14.55
N ALA A 138 -15.61 1.27 -13.56
CA ALA A 138 -16.83 1.87 -13.02
C ALA A 138 -16.59 3.19 -12.28
N THR A 139 -15.40 3.38 -11.71
CA THR A 139 -15.03 4.60 -10.99
C THR A 139 -13.65 5.08 -11.46
N LYS A 140 -13.55 6.37 -11.81
CA LYS A 140 -12.31 7.04 -12.22
C LYS A 140 -11.47 7.44 -11.00
N MET A 141 -10.21 7.84 -11.22
CA MET A 141 -9.22 8.06 -10.16
C MET A 141 -9.73 9.04 -9.10
N ASP A 142 -10.24 10.21 -9.48
CA ASP A 142 -10.81 11.18 -8.54
C ASP A 142 -11.98 10.62 -7.73
N GLY A 143 -12.82 9.77 -8.33
CA GLY A 143 -13.91 9.09 -7.62
C GLY A 143 -13.40 8.06 -6.60
N ILE A 144 -12.27 7.42 -6.88
CA ILE A 144 -11.60 6.50 -5.94
C ILE A 144 -11.00 7.29 -4.78
N ILE A 145 -10.30 8.39 -5.07
CA ILE A 145 -9.74 9.30 -4.06
C ILE A 145 -10.86 9.88 -3.18
N GLU A 146 -11.98 10.29 -3.78
CA GLU A 146 -13.17 10.78 -3.07
C GLU A 146 -13.75 9.71 -2.13
N ALA A 147 -13.90 8.47 -2.60
CA ALA A 147 -14.39 7.38 -1.76
C ALA A 147 -13.44 7.10 -0.59
N GLY A 148 -12.13 7.09 -0.83
CA GLY A 148 -11.13 6.96 0.23
C GLY A 148 -11.20 8.12 1.25
N ALA A 149 -11.37 9.35 0.76
CA ALA A 149 -11.44 10.54 1.61
C ALA A 149 -12.67 10.53 2.52
N LYS A 150 -13.80 9.98 2.04
CA LYS A 150 -15.00 9.72 2.85
C LYS A 150 -14.82 8.56 3.83
N ALA A 151 -14.07 7.53 3.48
CA ALA A 151 -13.84 6.40 4.37
C ALA A 151 -13.05 6.80 5.64
N VAL A 152 -12.10 7.74 5.53
CA VAL A 152 -11.24 8.18 6.65
C VAL A 152 -12.03 8.67 7.87
N PRO A 153 -12.92 9.69 7.77
CA PRO A 153 -13.70 10.15 8.91
C PRO A 153 -14.65 9.07 9.46
N TRP A 154 -15.23 8.22 8.60
CA TRP A 154 -16.04 7.09 9.05
C TRP A 154 -15.22 6.13 9.92
N CYS A 155 -14.04 5.72 9.45
CA CYS A 155 -13.15 4.81 10.19
C CYS A 155 -12.72 5.40 11.55
N ARG A 156 -12.41 6.70 11.58
CA ARG A 156 -12.04 7.42 12.82
C ARG A 156 -13.20 7.45 13.82
N ASN A 157 -14.42 7.72 13.35
CA ASN A 157 -15.62 7.70 14.19
C ASN A 157 -15.90 6.28 14.70
N ARG A 158 -15.80 5.28 13.82
CA ARG A 158 -16.01 3.87 14.19
C ARG A 158 -15.00 3.38 15.22
N ALA A 159 -13.72 3.76 15.10
CA ALA A 159 -12.70 3.46 16.11
C ALA A 159 -13.08 4.04 17.48
N LYS A 160 -13.57 5.28 17.52
CA LYS A 160 -14.04 5.93 18.76
C LYS A 160 -15.24 5.21 19.37
N GLU A 161 -16.21 4.78 18.57
CA GLU A 161 -17.37 4.00 19.03
C GLU A 161 -16.98 2.64 19.61
N LEU A 162 -15.94 2.03 19.07
CA LEU A 162 -15.36 0.78 19.58
C LEU A 162 -14.44 0.99 20.81
N GLY A 163 -14.29 2.23 21.29
CA GLY A 163 -13.49 2.57 22.48
C GLY A 163 -11.98 2.69 22.22
N HIS A 164 -11.58 2.91 20.97
CA HIS A 164 -10.18 3.07 20.55
C HIS A 164 -9.84 4.54 20.25
N ASP A 165 -8.55 4.83 20.06
CA ASP A 165 -8.05 6.20 19.96
C ASP A 165 -7.67 6.55 18.50
N PRO A 166 -8.53 7.32 17.79
CA PRO A 166 -8.21 7.77 16.43
C PRO A 166 -7.20 8.93 16.42
N SER A 167 -6.74 9.46 17.55
CA SER A 167 -5.70 10.52 17.55
C SER A 167 -4.40 10.05 16.92
N LYS A 168 -4.15 8.73 16.90
CA LYS A 168 -3.08 8.08 16.15
C LYS A 168 -3.69 7.29 14.99
N THR A 169 -3.98 7.98 13.89
CA THR A 169 -4.49 7.36 12.66
C THR A 169 -3.36 7.22 11.64
N LEU A 170 -3.13 5.98 11.19
CA LEU A 170 -2.21 5.63 10.12
C LEU A 170 -3.00 5.29 8.85
N LEU A 171 -2.51 5.73 7.69
CA LEU A 171 -2.93 5.14 6.42
C LEU A 171 -1.87 4.14 5.97
N CYS A 172 -2.31 2.95 5.60
CA CYS A 172 -1.45 1.87 5.14
C CYS A 172 -1.98 1.31 3.82
N GLY A 173 -1.09 0.89 2.94
CA GLY A 173 -1.47 0.14 1.76
C GLY A 173 -0.27 -0.33 0.97
N GLY A 174 -0.56 -1.21 0.02
CA GLY A 174 0.44 -1.72 -0.92
C GLY A 174 0.12 -1.33 -2.36
N SER A 175 1.15 -1.04 -3.16
CA SER A 175 0.99 -0.71 -4.59
C SER A 175 -0.01 0.44 -4.79
N ALA A 176 -1.11 0.23 -5.52
CA ALA A 176 -2.19 1.21 -5.67
C ALA A 176 -2.83 1.64 -4.33
N GLY A 177 -2.85 0.79 -3.30
CA GLY A 177 -3.30 1.17 -1.97
C GLY A 177 -2.34 2.15 -1.27
N ALA A 178 -1.03 2.01 -1.50
CA ALA A 178 -0.04 2.97 -1.05
C ALA A 178 -0.14 4.31 -1.81
N MET A 179 -0.47 4.26 -3.10
CA MET A 179 -0.83 5.44 -3.89
C MET A 179 -2.05 6.16 -3.28
N LEU A 180 -3.12 5.42 -2.97
CA LEU A 180 -4.33 6.00 -2.35
C LEU A 180 -4.03 6.61 -0.99
N ALA A 181 -3.32 5.90 -0.11
CA ALA A 181 -2.91 6.43 1.19
C ALA A 181 -2.15 7.77 1.05
N SER A 182 -1.32 7.89 0.02
CA SER A 182 -0.57 9.12 -0.28
C SER A 182 -1.48 10.23 -0.81
N HIS A 183 -2.39 9.92 -1.74
CA HIS A 183 -3.41 10.87 -2.24
C HIS A 183 -4.27 11.43 -1.11
N LEU A 184 -4.69 10.57 -0.19
CA LEU A 184 -5.52 10.97 0.95
C LEU A 184 -4.74 11.87 1.92
N ALA A 185 -3.49 11.54 2.23
CA ALA A 185 -2.65 12.43 3.03
C ALA A 185 -2.47 13.80 2.36
N TYR A 186 -2.15 13.83 1.07
CA TYR A 186 -2.05 15.07 0.30
C TYR A 186 -3.36 15.89 0.41
N ARG A 187 -4.49 15.27 0.06
CA ARG A 187 -5.80 15.93 0.07
C ARG A 187 -6.18 16.50 1.43
N PHE A 188 -5.97 15.75 2.52
CA PHE A 188 -6.26 16.26 3.86
C PHE A 188 -5.36 17.45 4.22
N ILE A 189 -4.07 17.37 3.89
CA ILE A 189 -3.09 18.41 4.23
C ILE A 189 -3.31 19.70 3.43
N TYR A 190 -3.44 19.61 2.10
CA TYR A 190 -3.39 20.78 1.21
C TYR A 190 -4.78 21.30 0.85
N ASP A 191 -5.78 20.43 0.72
CA ASP A 191 -7.13 20.86 0.31
C ASP A 191 -8.01 21.16 1.52
N GLN A 192 -7.90 20.35 2.57
CA GLN A 192 -8.72 20.48 3.78
C GLN A 192 -8.02 21.19 4.93
N ASN A 193 -6.71 21.45 4.80
CA ASN A 193 -5.87 22.02 5.86
C ASN A 193 -6.01 21.25 7.20
N ASP A 194 -6.11 19.92 7.11
CA ASP A 194 -6.21 18.98 8.21
C ASP A 194 -4.96 18.09 8.25
N ARG A 195 -4.09 18.36 9.23
CA ARG A 195 -2.85 17.61 9.46
C ARG A 195 -2.95 16.62 10.61
N ASP A 196 -4.09 16.62 11.31
CA ASP A 196 -4.26 15.90 12.58
C ASP A 196 -5.09 14.62 12.39
N SER A 197 -5.88 14.54 11.30
CA SER A 197 -6.65 13.33 10.98
C SER A 197 -5.80 12.18 10.45
N ILE A 198 -4.64 12.47 9.86
CA ILE A 198 -3.69 11.46 9.35
C ILE A 198 -2.32 11.75 9.94
N THR A 199 -1.90 10.89 10.87
CA THR A 199 -0.70 11.09 11.69
C THR A 199 0.47 10.22 11.27
N GLY A 200 0.30 9.35 10.28
CA GLY A 200 1.39 8.51 9.77
C GLY A 200 1.03 7.73 8.52
N LEU A 201 2.06 7.36 7.77
CA LEU A 201 1.95 6.61 6.52
C LEU A 201 2.78 5.32 6.55
N VAL A 202 2.23 4.24 6.03
CA VAL A 202 2.91 2.95 5.84
C VAL A 202 2.70 2.52 4.40
N LEU A 203 3.69 2.81 3.55
CA LEU A 203 3.59 2.72 2.10
C LEU A 203 4.43 1.56 1.57
N LEU A 204 3.77 0.49 1.12
CA LEU A 204 4.45 -0.69 0.56
C LEU A 204 4.46 -0.60 -0.96
N PHE A 205 5.63 -0.46 -1.58
CA PHE A 205 5.79 -0.32 -3.04
C PHE A 205 4.93 0.82 -3.64
N PRO A 206 5.06 2.07 -3.15
CA PRO A 206 4.20 3.16 -3.60
C PRO A 206 4.46 3.54 -5.07
N VAL A 207 3.40 3.99 -5.75
CA VAL A 207 3.46 4.53 -7.13
C VAL A 207 3.01 5.99 -7.06
N LEU A 208 3.91 6.94 -7.31
CA LEU A 208 3.77 8.35 -6.93
C LEU A 208 4.20 9.34 -8.02
N LEU A 209 4.81 8.88 -9.10
CA LEU A 209 5.13 9.65 -10.31
C LEU A 209 4.80 8.87 -11.59
N HIS A 210 4.59 9.62 -12.67
CA HIS A 210 4.48 9.06 -14.01
C HIS A 210 5.83 8.49 -14.50
N TRP A 211 5.82 7.48 -15.37
CA TRP A 211 7.04 6.81 -15.87
C TRP A 211 7.96 7.71 -16.70
N ASP A 212 7.45 8.82 -17.24
CA ASP A 212 8.19 9.80 -18.06
C ASP A 212 8.44 11.11 -17.28
N TYR A 213 8.72 11.02 -15.98
CA TYR A 213 9.00 12.17 -15.14
C TYR A 213 10.29 12.90 -15.57
N ASP A 214 10.17 14.18 -15.96
CA ASP A 214 11.29 15.06 -16.37
C ASP A 214 11.53 16.23 -15.40
N GLY A 215 11.12 16.09 -14.13
CA GLY A 215 11.25 17.16 -13.14
C GLY A 215 12.64 17.26 -12.49
N LYS A 216 12.73 18.09 -11.44
CA LYS A 216 13.97 18.42 -10.70
C LYS A 216 14.78 17.18 -10.28
N TYR A 217 14.09 16.08 -9.94
CA TYR A 217 14.71 14.87 -9.41
C TYR A 217 14.87 13.74 -10.43
N LYS A 218 14.73 14.01 -11.74
CA LYS A 218 14.79 12.97 -12.79
C LYS A 218 16.05 12.11 -12.76
N TYR A 219 17.17 12.66 -12.26
CA TYR A 219 18.43 11.94 -12.12
C TYR A 219 18.37 10.78 -11.11
N MET A 220 17.33 10.73 -10.27
CA MET A 220 17.05 9.64 -9.32
C MET A 220 15.95 8.69 -9.81
N TYR A 221 15.39 8.91 -11.00
CA TYR A 221 14.16 8.28 -11.47
C TYR A 221 14.39 7.47 -12.75
N SER A 222 15.08 6.35 -12.59
CA SER A 222 15.56 5.44 -13.62
C SER A 222 14.81 4.10 -13.66
N SER A 223 14.08 3.74 -12.61
CA SER A 223 13.49 2.41 -12.43
C SER A 223 12.52 2.01 -13.55
N TRP A 224 11.81 2.95 -14.16
CA TRP A 224 10.95 2.66 -15.31
C TRP A 224 11.75 2.28 -16.56
N GLN A 225 12.94 2.87 -16.76
CA GLN A 225 13.86 2.46 -17.81
C GLN A 225 14.52 1.11 -17.47
N ASP A 226 14.99 0.95 -16.23
CA ASP A 226 15.68 -0.26 -15.78
C ASP A 226 14.78 -1.50 -15.82
N ASN A 227 13.55 -1.35 -15.31
CA ASN A 227 12.65 -2.45 -14.98
C ASN A 227 11.39 -2.46 -15.85
N GLY A 228 10.86 -1.30 -16.24
CA GLY A 228 9.51 -1.18 -16.84
C GLY A 228 9.30 -1.99 -18.12
N ASN A 229 10.32 -2.12 -18.97
CA ASN A 229 10.28 -2.89 -20.22
C ASN A 229 10.98 -4.25 -20.14
N SER A 230 11.40 -4.68 -18.95
CA SER A 230 12.17 -5.92 -18.76
C SER A 230 11.31 -7.17 -18.53
N GLY A 231 9.98 -7.05 -18.66
CA GLY A 231 9.04 -8.11 -18.35
C GLY A 231 9.02 -8.45 -16.85
N VAL A 232 9.15 -7.43 -15.99
CA VAL A 232 9.07 -7.60 -14.53
C VAL A 232 7.77 -8.29 -14.09
N PRO A 233 7.81 -9.10 -13.02
CA PRO A 233 6.62 -9.71 -12.44
C PRO A 233 5.66 -8.65 -11.89
N VAL A 234 4.37 -8.99 -11.88
CA VAL A 234 3.25 -8.28 -11.25
C VAL A 234 2.93 -6.93 -11.89
N PHE A 235 3.87 -5.99 -11.93
CA PHE A 235 3.65 -4.62 -12.39
C PHE A 235 4.81 -4.13 -13.26
N GLY A 236 4.50 -3.75 -14.50
CA GLY A 236 5.45 -3.25 -15.49
C GLY A 236 4.83 -2.15 -16.37
N LEU A 237 5.62 -1.58 -17.29
CA LEU A 237 5.23 -0.37 -18.03
C LEU A 237 3.96 -0.54 -18.86
N GLU A 238 3.82 -1.66 -19.58
CA GLU A 238 2.65 -1.88 -20.44
C GLU A 238 1.36 -2.07 -19.62
N LEU A 239 1.46 -2.71 -18.45
CA LEU A 239 0.33 -2.80 -17.52
C LEU A 239 -0.02 -1.43 -16.94
N ALA A 240 0.96 -0.62 -16.56
CA ALA A 240 0.74 0.74 -16.08
C ALA A 240 0.04 1.59 -17.15
N LYS A 241 0.49 1.56 -18.40
CA LYS A 241 -0.16 2.22 -19.55
C LYS A 241 -1.59 1.76 -19.76
N PHE A 242 -1.81 0.44 -19.71
CA PHE A 242 -3.13 -0.14 -19.85
C PHE A 242 -4.07 0.35 -18.75
N ILE A 243 -3.70 0.22 -17.47
CA ILE A 243 -4.49 0.67 -16.32
C ILE A 243 -4.79 2.17 -16.43
N TRP A 244 -3.76 2.98 -16.67
CA TRP A 244 -3.88 4.44 -16.73
C TRP A 244 -4.67 4.95 -17.94
N SER A 245 -4.77 4.18 -19.03
CA SER A 245 -5.66 4.51 -20.15
C SER A 245 -7.15 4.52 -19.80
N HIS A 246 -7.53 3.94 -18.66
CA HIS A 246 -8.90 3.94 -18.15
C HIS A 246 -9.20 5.09 -17.19
N TYR A 247 -8.23 5.95 -16.88
CA TYR A 247 -8.36 7.06 -15.95
C TYR A 247 -8.14 8.40 -16.64
N ASP A 248 -8.80 9.43 -16.13
CA ASP A 248 -8.60 10.81 -16.57
C ASP A 248 -7.45 11.42 -15.74
N ILE A 249 -6.23 10.95 -16.00
CA ILE A 249 -5.04 11.35 -15.24
C ILE A 249 -4.41 12.61 -15.84
N ASP A 250 -4.20 13.62 -15.00
CA ASP A 250 -3.25 14.70 -15.27
C ASP A 250 -1.87 14.35 -14.69
N PHE A 251 -0.90 14.08 -15.57
CA PHE A 251 0.47 13.72 -15.19
C PHE A 251 1.27 14.88 -14.58
N ASN A 252 0.72 16.09 -14.54
CA ASN A 252 1.34 17.26 -13.93
C ASN A 252 0.61 17.74 -12.66
N ASP A 253 -0.43 17.02 -12.23
CA ASP A 253 -1.22 17.40 -11.06
C ASP A 253 -0.73 16.66 -9.80
N PRO A 254 -0.33 17.38 -8.73
CA PRO A 254 0.05 16.76 -7.45
C PRO A 254 -1.09 15.98 -6.77
N HIS A 255 -2.36 16.20 -7.14
CA HIS A 255 -3.49 15.37 -6.69
C HIS A 255 -3.43 13.95 -7.25
N HIS A 256 -2.83 13.75 -8.44
CA HIS A 256 -2.61 12.44 -9.04
C HIS A 256 -1.22 11.88 -8.74
N PHE A 257 -0.21 12.73 -8.59
CA PHE A 257 1.17 12.34 -8.33
C PHE A 257 1.77 13.21 -7.23
N VAL A 258 1.64 12.77 -5.99
CA VAL A 258 2.02 13.53 -4.78
C VAL A 258 3.47 14.03 -4.80
N LEU A 259 4.37 13.31 -5.46
CA LEU A 259 5.78 13.73 -5.60
C LEU A 259 6.01 14.91 -6.54
N LEU A 260 4.97 15.44 -7.18
CA LEU A 260 5.01 16.72 -7.90
C LEU A 260 4.85 17.92 -6.97
N GLU A 261 4.32 17.73 -5.76
CA GLU A 261 4.16 18.82 -4.78
C GLU A 261 5.53 19.34 -4.35
N ASP A 262 5.72 20.66 -4.33
CA ASP A 262 7.00 21.28 -4.01
C ASP A 262 7.34 21.19 -2.52
N ASP A 263 6.37 21.48 -1.65
CA ASP A 263 6.57 21.48 -0.20
C ASP A 263 5.97 20.23 0.44
N LEU A 264 6.80 19.21 0.70
CA LEU A 264 6.38 18.00 1.43
C LEU A 264 6.51 18.11 2.96
N SER A 265 6.92 19.26 3.52
CA SER A 265 7.23 19.41 4.95
C SER A 265 6.04 19.18 5.89
N LYS A 266 4.83 19.20 5.34
CA LYS A 266 3.59 19.04 6.10
C LYS A 266 3.18 17.58 6.28
N PHE A 267 3.77 16.65 5.52
CA PHE A 267 3.44 15.22 5.59
C PHE A 267 3.79 14.64 6.97
N PRO A 268 3.01 13.64 7.44
CA PRO A 268 3.31 12.94 8.66
C PRO A 268 4.51 11.98 8.48
N PRO A 269 5.06 11.42 9.58
CA PRO A 269 6.08 10.40 9.49
C PRO A 269 5.68 9.21 8.62
N CYS A 270 6.62 8.66 7.87
CA CYS A 270 6.34 7.64 6.86
C CYS A 270 7.31 6.46 6.93
N TYR A 271 6.78 5.24 6.86
CA TYR A 271 7.55 4.03 6.58
C TYR A 271 7.31 3.59 5.13
N ILE A 272 8.39 3.29 4.42
CA ILE A 272 8.38 3.03 2.98
C ILE A 272 9.08 1.70 2.72
N VAL A 273 8.51 0.90 1.82
CA VAL A 273 9.16 -0.32 1.30
C VAL A 273 9.29 -0.23 -0.21
N THR A 274 10.46 -0.61 -0.73
CA THR A 274 10.73 -0.72 -2.17
C THR A 274 11.45 -2.01 -2.53
N ALA A 275 11.36 -2.42 -3.79
CA ALA A 275 12.00 -3.62 -4.34
C ALA A 275 12.93 -3.25 -5.50
N GLU A 276 14.06 -3.94 -5.68
CA GLU A 276 15.01 -3.63 -6.74
C GLU A 276 14.44 -3.86 -8.14
N LYS A 277 13.68 -4.95 -8.33
CA LYS A 277 13.09 -5.36 -9.62
C LYS A 277 11.65 -4.86 -9.76
N ASP A 278 11.43 -3.62 -9.36
CA ASP A 278 10.15 -2.92 -9.40
C ASP A 278 10.26 -1.69 -10.33
N CYS A 279 9.32 -1.51 -11.26
CA CYS A 279 9.33 -0.34 -12.13
C CYS A 279 9.02 0.97 -11.38
N ALA A 280 8.32 0.89 -10.25
CA ALA A 280 8.05 2.01 -9.34
C ALA A 280 9.05 2.08 -8.16
N ARG A 281 10.20 1.38 -8.24
CA ARG A 281 11.23 1.39 -7.20
C ARG A 281 11.61 2.81 -6.78
N ASP A 282 11.85 3.67 -7.75
CA ASP A 282 12.41 4.99 -7.52
C ASP A 282 11.38 5.96 -6.90
N ASP A 283 10.08 5.69 -7.00
CA ASP A 283 9.03 6.47 -6.34
C ASP A 283 9.22 6.51 -4.81
N GLY A 284 9.40 5.33 -4.19
CA GLY A 284 9.62 5.26 -2.74
C GLY A 284 11.00 5.78 -2.30
N ILE A 285 12.04 5.56 -3.11
CA ILE A 285 13.39 6.09 -2.84
C ILE A 285 13.39 7.61 -2.90
N LEU A 286 12.75 8.18 -3.92
CA LEU A 286 12.63 9.62 -4.10
C LEU A 286 11.77 10.24 -3.00
N LEU A 287 10.68 9.59 -2.59
CA LEU A 287 9.86 10.06 -1.47
C LEU A 287 10.66 10.14 -0.17
N ASP A 288 11.42 9.09 0.19
CA ASP A 288 12.29 9.09 1.37
C ASP A 288 13.34 10.21 1.30
N HIS A 289 13.96 10.41 0.12
CA HIS A 289 14.91 11.50 -0.09
C HIS A 289 14.26 12.87 0.13
N ARG A 290 13.11 13.13 -0.50
CA ARG A 290 12.42 14.42 -0.38
C ARG A 290 11.87 14.66 1.02
N PHE A 291 11.38 13.64 1.71
CA PHE A 291 10.98 13.76 3.12
C PHE A 291 12.16 14.17 4.01
N LYS A 292 13.33 13.55 3.83
CA LYS A 292 14.55 13.95 4.55
C LYS A 292 14.99 15.38 4.23
N GLU A 293 14.93 15.79 2.96
CA GLU A 293 15.21 17.19 2.57
C GLU A 293 14.22 18.18 3.21
N SER A 294 12.94 17.80 3.36
CA SER A 294 11.88 18.62 3.96
C SER A 294 11.76 18.50 5.49
N GLY A 295 12.61 17.72 6.14
CA GLY A 295 12.60 17.51 7.60
C GLY A 295 11.50 16.56 8.12
N VAL A 296 10.82 15.83 7.23
CA VAL A 296 9.84 14.80 7.59
C VAL A 296 10.58 13.52 7.99
N LYS A 297 10.18 12.91 9.11
CA LYS A 297 10.75 11.63 9.57
C LYS A 297 10.33 10.50 8.63
N SER A 298 11.28 9.85 7.99
CA SER A 298 11.03 8.69 7.14
C SER A 298 11.98 7.52 7.45
N LYS A 299 11.48 6.30 7.24
CA LYS A 299 12.27 5.06 7.25
C LYS A 299 11.98 4.26 5.99
N LEU A 300 13.02 3.87 5.27
CA LEU A 300 12.95 3.10 4.03
C LEU A 300 13.63 1.75 4.22
N ASP A 301 12.93 0.66 3.89
CA ASP A 301 13.50 -0.67 3.73
C ASP A 301 13.46 -1.08 2.24
N HIS A 302 14.63 -1.31 1.66
CA HIS A 302 14.80 -1.69 0.25
C HIS A 302 15.19 -3.16 0.13
N TYR A 303 14.56 -3.89 -0.80
CA TYR A 303 14.74 -5.34 -0.98
C TYR A 303 15.42 -5.68 -2.33
N PRO A 304 16.71 -6.05 -2.31
CA PRO A 304 17.46 -6.44 -3.51
C PRO A 304 16.90 -7.70 -4.17
N GLY A 305 16.91 -7.73 -5.50
CA GLY A 305 16.53 -8.87 -6.34
C GLY A 305 15.08 -9.35 -6.23
N LEU A 306 14.20 -8.61 -5.55
CA LEU A 306 12.78 -8.94 -5.43
C LEU A 306 11.93 -8.03 -6.32
N PRO A 307 10.79 -8.50 -6.83
CA PRO A 307 9.89 -7.70 -7.67
C PRO A 307 8.89 -6.89 -6.86
N HIS A 308 8.13 -6.06 -7.58
CA HIS A 308 6.96 -5.38 -7.05
C HIS A 308 6.05 -6.36 -6.29
N TYR A 309 5.57 -5.94 -5.12
CA TYR A 309 4.54 -6.64 -4.36
C TYR A 309 4.92 -8.02 -3.79
N PHE A 310 6.19 -8.44 -3.80
CA PHE A 310 6.61 -9.81 -3.45
C PHE A 310 6.10 -10.33 -2.09
N HIS A 311 5.82 -9.43 -1.14
CA HIS A 311 5.34 -9.78 0.20
C HIS A 311 3.98 -10.49 0.24
N VAL A 312 3.26 -10.61 -0.87
CA VAL A 312 1.99 -11.34 -0.92
C VAL A 312 2.17 -12.85 -1.12
N PHE A 313 3.36 -13.31 -1.48
CA PHE A 313 3.65 -14.72 -1.75
C PHE A 313 4.15 -15.42 -0.47
N PRO A 314 3.31 -16.21 0.23
CA PRO A 314 3.66 -16.79 1.53
C PRO A 314 4.78 -17.84 1.49
N ASN A 315 5.13 -18.33 0.30
CA ASN A 315 6.20 -19.32 0.12
C ASN A 315 7.60 -18.69 0.15
N LEU A 316 7.70 -17.36 0.11
CA LEU A 316 8.96 -16.64 0.18
C LEU A 316 9.30 -16.34 1.64
N GLN A 317 10.49 -16.75 2.11
CA GLN A 317 10.91 -16.40 3.47
C GLN A 317 11.08 -14.87 3.58
N LEU A 318 11.58 -14.21 2.53
CA LEU A 318 11.73 -12.76 2.53
C LEU A 318 10.38 -12.03 2.63
N ALA A 319 9.25 -12.64 2.23
CA ALA A 319 7.92 -12.03 2.43
C ALA A 319 7.57 -11.95 3.93
N HIS A 320 7.87 -13.00 4.71
CA HIS A 320 7.68 -12.99 6.16
C HIS A 320 8.63 -12.03 6.85
N ASP A 321 9.90 -12.03 6.44
CA ASP A 321 10.91 -11.11 6.98
C ASP A 321 10.54 -9.65 6.69
N MET A 322 10.01 -9.37 5.49
CA MET A 322 9.48 -8.06 5.16
C MET A 322 8.32 -7.67 6.07
N MET A 323 7.34 -8.55 6.27
CA MET A 323 6.21 -8.22 7.14
C MET A 323 6.64 -7.99 8.59
N ALA A 324 7.63 -8.73 9.09
CA ALA A 324 8.22 -8.49 10.41
C ALA A 324 8.90 -7.10 10.48
N LYS A 325 9.64 -6.69 9.44
CA LYS A 325 10.20 -5.34 9.34
C LYS A 325 9.14 -4.25 9.20
N THR A 326 8.05 -4.53 8.48
CA THR A 326 6.92 -3.60 8.37
C THR A 326 6.32 -3.31 9.74
N VAL A 327 6.20 -4.31 10.62
CA VAL A 327 5.78 -4.12 12.02
C VAL A 327 6.71 -3.14 12.76
N GLU A 328 8.03 -3.25 12.58
CA GLU A 328 8.98 -2.27 13.13
C GLU A 328 8.82 -0.88 12.50
N GLY A 329 8.56 -0.82 11.19
CA GLY A 329 8.25 0.40 10.46
C GLY A 329 7.01 1.12 11.00
N VAL A 330 5.94 0.36 11.28
CA VAL A 330 4.71 0.92 11.88
C VAL A 330 5.00 1.47 13.28
N ARG A 331 5.78 0.76 14.11
CA ARG A 331 6.19 1.26 15.43
C ARG A 331 7.01 2.54 15.32
N PHE A 332 7.96 2.60 14.39
CA PHE A 332 8.72 3.83 14.10
C PHE A 332 7.80 5.01 13.78
N VAL A 333 6.77 4.81 12.96
CA VAL A 333 5.80 5.87 12.62
C VAL A 333 5.02 6.32 13.86
N LEU A 334 4.49 5.38 14.67
CA LEU A 334 3.74 5.68 15.90
C LEU A 334 4.57 6.40 16.97
N GLU A 335 5.85 6.03 17.11
CA GLU A 335 6.78 6.68 18.03
C GLU A 335 7.13 8.10 17.56
N SER A 336 7.33 8.26 16.25
CA SER A 336 7.68 9.55 15.62
C SER A 336 6.62 10.64 15.80
N GLN A 337 5.36 10.26 16.02
CA GLN A 337 4.25 11.18 16.32
C GLN A 337 4.38 11.85 17.70
N SER A 338 5.03 11.16 18.66
CA SER A 338 5.05 11.59 20.07
C SER A 338 6.09 12.68 20.34
N ASP A 339 7.15 12.75 19.52
CA ASP A 339 8.26 13.69 19.68
C ASP A 339 7.92 15.13 19.23
N GLY A 340 6.82 15.34 18.51
CA GLY A 340 6.42 16.66 17.99
C GLY A 340 5.65 17.54 18.98
N GLY A 341 5.27 17.00 20.14
CA GLY A 341 4.37 17.66 21.10
C GLY A 341 5.03 18.53 22.17
N GLU A 342 6.37 18.50 22.32
CA GLU A 342 7.06 19.23 23.41
C GLU A 342 7.67 20.58 23.00
N SER A 343 7.65 20.98 21.72
CA SER A 343 8.27 22.24 21.28
C SER A 343 7.33 23.47 21.32
N GLY A 344 6.30 23.46 22.16
CA GLY A 344 5.32 24.55 22.23
C GLY A 344 4.57 24.61 23.55
N ARG A 345 5.27 24.91 24.65
CA ARG A 345 4.68 25.48 25.87
C ARG A 345 5.52 26.63 26.39
#